data_AF-A0A6I1NQF5-F1
#
_entry.id   AF-A0A6I1NQF5-F1
#
_cell.length_a   1.000
_cell.length_b   1.000
_cell.length_c   1.000
_cell.angle_alpha   90.00
_cell.angle_beta   90.00
_cell.angle_gamma   90.00
#
_symmetry.space_group_name_H-M   'P 1'
#
loop_
_entity.id
_entity.type
_entity.pdbx_description
1 polymer ?
#
loop_
_entity_poly.entity_id
_entity_poly.type
_entity_poly.pdbx_seq_one_letter_code
_entity_poly.pdbx_strand_id
1 'polypeptide(L)'
;MGYVYLRHKNDRRCVLVCDRNYNPISEEDVGQGKPRNKAFYVKFPGGFVGVYSSVEGPVLFVNEGKSLFTDPSWAVSVHRQAGVNEVSFIGLAQGTLVFEYPVVELDPLDPWSEEQFDDFFIWLTKKRHDREFIDMWTEKN
;
A
#
# COMPACT_ATOMS: atom_id res chain seq x y z
N MET A 1 -2.13 0.47 25.72
CA MET A 1 -1.94 1.19 24.45
C MET A 1 -2.33 0.24 23.32
N GLY A 2 -3.13 0.67 22.34
CA GLY A 2 -3.63 -0.22 21.29
C GLY A 2 -2.78 -0.13 20.03
N TYR A 3 -2.47 -1.27 19.41
CA TYR A 3 -1.76 -1.37 18.14
C TYR A 3 -2.74 -1.60 16.98
N VAL A 4 -2.36 -1.17 15.79
CA VAL A 4 -3.06 -1.48 14.53
C VAL A 4 -2.22 -2.49 13.76
N TYR A 5 -2.87 -3.48 13.15
CA TYR A 5 -2.19 -4.54 12.40
C TYR A 5 -2.63 -4.51 10.95
N LEU A 6 -1.68 -4.34 10.03
CA LEU A 6 -1.91 -4.28 8.59
C LEU A 6 -1.39 -5.56 7.97
N ARG A 7 -2.18 -6.22 7.13
CA ARG A 7 -1.71 -7.42 6.43
C ARG A 7 -0.72 -7.05 5.34
N HIS A 8 0.32 -7.84 5.14
CA HIS A 8 1.11 -7.70 3.92
C HIS A 8 0.20 -8.02 2.73
N LYS A 9 0.34 -7.26 1.64
CA LYS A 9 -0.58 -7.36 0.51
C LYS A 9 -0.53 -8.75 -0.13
N ASN A 10 0.68 -9.32 -0.24
CA ASN A 10 0.93 -10.58 -0.96
C ASN A 10 1.37 -11.73 -0.03
N ASP A 11 1.69 -11.49 1.24
CA ASP A 11 2.12 -12.55 2.18
C ASP A 11 1.21 -12.56 3.42
N ARG A 12 0.34 -13.57 3.52
CA ARG A 12 -0.63 -13.64 4.63
C ARG A 12 0.00 -13.98 5.98
N ARG A 13 1.27 -14.37 6.01
CA ARG A 13 2.03 -14.69 7.24
C ARG A 13 2.52 -13.43 7.93
N CYS A 14 2.82 -12.39 7.15
CA CYS A 14 3.38 -11.13 7.64
C CYS A 14 2.29 -10.11 8.00
N VAL A 15 2.51 -9.41 9.11
CA VAL A 15 1.76 -8.21 9.50
C VAL A 15 2.69 -7.09 9.87
N LEU A 16 2.29 -5.86 9.53
CA LEU A 16 2.91 -4.65 10.03
C LEU A 16 2.18 -4.20 11.28
N VAL A 17 2.92 -4.08 12.37
CA VAL A 17 2.47 -3.48 13.63
C VAL A 17 2.67 -1.98 13.54
N CYS A 18 1.59 -1.24 13.72
CA CYS A 18 1.60 0.22 13.76
C CYS A 18 1.07 0.74 15.10
N ASP A 19 1.41 1.99 15.40
CA ASP A 19 0.68 2.75 16.42
C ASP A 19 -0.75 3.08 15.96
N ARG A 20 -1.52 3.80 16.79
CA ARG A 20 -2.89 4.21 16.46
C ARG A 20 -2.99 5.19 15.28
N ASN A 21 -1.88 5.81 14.91
CA ASN A 21 -1.79 6.75 13.81
C ASN A 21 -1.26 6.08 12.53
N TYR A 22 -1.22 4.75 12.48
CA TYR A 22 -0.69 3.96 11.36
C TYR A 22 0.82 4.18 11.11
N ASN A 23 1.58 4.70 12.08
CA ASN A 23 3.03 4.77 11.97
C ASN A 23 3.63 3.37 12.13
N PRO A 24 4.45 2.88 11.17
CA PRO A 24 5.10 1.58 11.26
C PRO A 24 6.01 1.45 12.49
N ILE A 25 5.88 0.36 13.24
CA ILE A 25 6.75 0.02 14.39
C ILE A 25 7.64 -1.18 14.05
N SER A 26 7.02 -2.29 13.62
CA SER A 26 7.73 -3.55 13.32
C SER A 26 6.91 -4.44 12.40
N GLU A 27 7.60 -5.32 11.67
CA GLU A 27 6.99 -6.40 10.90
C GLU A 27 7.10 -7.71 11.70
N GLU A 28 6.02 -8.48 11.78
CA GLU A 28 5.94 -9.74 12.52
C GLU A 28 5.36 -10.86 11.66
N ASP A 29 5.87 -12.09 11.84
CA ASP A 29 5.42 -13.31 11.16
C ASP A 29 4.25 -14.02 11.86
N VAL A 30 3.41 -13.25 12.59
CA VAL A 30 2.28 -13.75 13.38
C VAL A 30 0.97 -13.19 12.84
N GLY A 31 0.75 -13.30 11.53
CA GLY A 31 -0.42 -12.69 10.92
C GLY A 31 -1.76 -13.16 11.50
N GLN A 32 -1.85 -14.33 12.14
CA GLN A 32 -3.12 -14.93 12.57
C GLN A 32 -3.66 -14.37 13.91
N GLY A 33 -4.97 -14.17 14.00
CA GLY A 33 -5.68 -13.94 15.27
C GLY A 33 -5.85 -12.50 15.75
N LYS A 34 -5.42 -11.49 14.98
CA LYS A 34 -5.66 -10.07 15.29
C LYS A 34 -6.78 -9.49 14.42
N PRO A 35 -7.69 -8.64 14.95
CA PRO A 35 -8.59 -7.83 14.14
C PRO A 35 -7.75 -6.98 13.16
N ARG A 36 -8.11 -7.01 11.89
CA ARG A 36 -7.38 -6.29 10.83
C ARG A 36 -8.30 -5.25 10.24
N ASN A 37 -7.80 -4.02 10.15
CA ASN A 37 -8.50 -2.95 9.45
C ASN A 37 -8.49 -3.23 7.95
N LYS A 38 -9.34 -2.51 7.21
CA LYS A 38 -9.30 -2.53 5.75
C LYS A 38 -8.05 -1.78 5.28
N ALA A 39 -6.93 -2.49 5.33
CA ALA A 39 -5.60 -1.97 5.09
C ALA A 39 -4.67 -3.06 4.58
N PHE A 40 -3.61 -2.66 3.89
CA PHE A 40 -2.48 -3.52 3.58
C PHE A 40 -1.21 -2.72 3.33
N TYR A 41 -0.07 -3.41 3.37
CA TYR A 41 1.24 -2.82 3.13
C TYR A 41 2.11 -3.72 2.25
N VAL A 42 3.17 -3.14 1.71
CA VAL A 42 4.34 -3.84 1.16
C VAL A 42 5.61 -3.21 1.71
N LYS A 43 6.70 -3.98 1.70
CA LYS A 43 8.04 -3.49 2.04
C LYS A 43 8.72 -2.96 0.78
N PHE A 44 9.50 -1.90 0.92
CA PHE A 44 10.37 -1.36 -0.12
C PHE A 44 11.77 -1.05 0.45
N PRO A 45 12.79 -0.78 -0.37
CA PRO A 45 14.16 -0.55 0.11
C PRO A 45 14.30 0.53 1.20
N GLY A 46 13.36 1.49 1.28
CA GLY A 46 13.34 2.57 2.26
C GLY A 46 12.33 2.41 3.40
N GLY A 47 11.71 1.25 3.58
CA GLY A 47 10.80 0.97 4.69
C GLY A 47 9.47 0.34 4.24
N PHE A 48 8.35 0.94 4.64
CA PHE A 48 7.01 0.40 4.39
C PHE A 48 6.12 1.40 3.67
N VAL A 49 5.32 0.90 2.74
CA VAL A 49 4.30 1.67 2.04
C VAL A 49 3.00 0.87 2.03
N GLY A 50 1.87 1.54 2.16
CA GLY A 50 0.60 0.86 2.15
C GLY A 50 -0.58 1.80 2.11
N VAL A 51 -1.76 1.20 2.16
CA VAL A 51 -3.04 1.91 2.09
C VAL A 51 -3.93 1.44 3.22
N TYR A 52 -4.60 2.37 3.89
CA TYR A 52 -5.62 2.07 4.90
C TYR A 52 -6.88 2.89 4.66
N SER A 53 -8.04 2.34 5.06
CA SER A 53 -9.32 3.06 5.07
C SER A 53 -9.36 4.11 6.17
N SER A 54 -10.03 5.23 5.91
CA SER A 54 -10.32 6.24 6.93
C SER A 54 -11.65 6.93 6.64
N VAL A 55 -12.14 7.71 7.59
CA VAL A 55 -13.37 8.52 7.45
C VAL A 55 -13.25 9.61 6.38
N GLU A 56 -12.03 10.05 6.05
CA GLU A 56 -11.76 11.05 5.00
C GLU A 56 -11.50 10.42 3.62
N GLY A 57 -11.46 9.09 3.56
CA GLY A 57 -11.11 8.30 2.39
C GLY A 57 -9.84 7.47 2.57
N PRO A 58 -9.43 6.70 1.55
CA PRO A 58 -8.22 5.90 1.64
C PRO A 58 -6.99 6.79 1.77
N VAL A 59 -6.09 6.40 2.66
CA VAL A 59 -4.82 7.08 2.92
C VAL A 59 -3.68 6.21 2.44
N LEU A 60 -2.82 6.76 1.59
CA LEU A 60 -1.49 6.23 1.34
C LEU A 60 -0.60 6.60 2.52
N PHE A 61 0.09 5.62 3.10
CA PHE A 61 1.20 5.89 4.00
C PHE A 61 2.51 5.43 3.38
N VAL A 62 3.57 6.20 3.61
CA VAL A 62 4.95 5.84 3.31
C VAL A 62 5.77 6.15 4.55
N ASN A 63 6.19 5.12 5.27
CA ASN A 63 6.73 5.24 6.62
C ASN A 63 5.78 6.07 7.49
N GLU A 64 6.22 7.23 8.00
CA GLU A 64 5.41 8.13 8.82
C GLU A 64 4.59 9.14 7.98
N GLY A 65 4.94 9.32 6.70
CA GLY A 65 4.25 10.23 5.78
C GLY A 65 2.87 9.70 5.37
N LYS A 66 1.88 10.59 5.28
CA LYS A 66 0.47 10.23 4.99
C LYS A 66 -0.09 11.18 3.93
N SER A 67 -0.78 10.62 2.96
CA SER A 67 -1.40 11.38 1.86
C SER A 67 -2.75 10.78 1.53
N LEU A 68 -3.81 11.59 1.60
CA LEU A 68 -5.15 11.17 1.19
C LEU A 68 -5.18 10.91 -0.32
N PHE A 69 -5.90 9.88 -0.76
CA PHE A 69 -6.11 9.66 -2.19
C PHE A 69 -6.85 10.82 -2.86
N THR A 70 -7.63 11.61 -2.13
CA THR A 70 -8.32 12.78 -2.68
C THR A 70 -7.41 14.00 -2.83
N ASP A 71 -6.23 14.01 -2.21
CA ASP A 71 -5.28 15.12 -2.30
C ASP A 71 -4.62 15.15 -3.70
N PRO A 72 -4.82 16.19 -4.52
CA PRO A 72 -4.26 16.26 -5.86
C PRO A 72 -2.76 16.58 -5.89
N SER A 73 -2.15 16.93 -4.76
CA SER A 73 -0.75 17.35 -4.71
C SER A 73 0.25 16.24 -5.00
N TRP A 74 -0.14 14.98 -4.80
CA TRP A 74 0.73 13.83 -5.02
C TRP A 74 0.27 12.96 -6.19
N ALA A 75 1.25 12.38 -6.87
CA ALA A 75 1.03 11.42 -7.95
C ALA A 75 1.97 10.21 -7.82
N VAL A 76 1.59 9.12 -8.47
CA VAL A 76 2.39 7.90 -8.57
C VAL A 76 2.43 7.43 -10.02
N SER A 77 3.59 6.96 -10.46
CA SER A 77 3.78 6.33 -11.75
C SER A 77 4.71 5.13 -11.62
N VAL A 78 4.56 4.16 -12.53
CA VAL A 78 5.43 3.01 -12.64
C VAL A 78 6.01 2.99 -14.05
N HIS A 79 7.33 2.93 -14.16
CA HIS A 79 8.04 2.73 -15.41
C HIS A 79 8.61 1.31 -15.46
N ARG A 80 8.18 0.52 -16.45
CA ARG A 80 8.65 -0.85 -16.62
C ARG A 80 10.02 -0.88 -17.31
N GLN A 81 10.96 -1.65 -16.76
CA GLN A 81 12.27 -1.89 -17.35
C GLN A 81 12.51 -3.41 -17.48
N ALA A 82 13.59 -3.80 -18.17
CA ALA A 82 13.93 -5.21 -18.32
C ALA A 82 14.37 -5.80 -16.97
N GLY A 83 13.53 -6.63 -16.36
CA GLY A 83 13.83 -7.37 -15.11
C GLY A 83 13.54 -6.62 -13.81
N VAL A 84 13.25 -5.31 -13.87
CA VAL A 84 12.83 -4.49 -12.72
C VAL A 84 11.78 -3.47 -13.14
N ASN A 85 10.96 -3.05 -12.18
CA ASN A 85 10.08 -1.90 -12.32
C ASN A 85 10.64 -0.74 -11.48
N GLU A 86 10.46 0.50 -11.94
CA GLU A 86 10.75 1.70 -11.15
C GLU A 86 9.43 2.37 -10.79
N VAL A 87 9.23 2.68 -9.50
CA VAL A 87 8.10 3.47 -9.04
C VAL A 87 8.57 4.86 -8.65
N SER A 88 7.81 5.87 -9.08
CA SER A 88 8.02 7.27 -8.73
C SER A 88 6.80 7.84 -8.03
N PHE A 89 7.00 8.41 -6.85
CA PHE A 89 6.04 9.22 -6.13
C PHE A 89 6.51 10.66 -6.14
N ILE A 90 5.62 11.58 -6.50
CA ILE A 90 5.87 13.03 -6.48
C ILE A 90 4.88 13.70 -5.54
N GLY A 91 5.28 14.81 -4.91
CA GLY A 91 4.39 15.62 -4.09
C GLY A 91 3.95 14.98 -2.76
N LEU A 92 4.63 13.93 -2.30
CA LEU A 92 4.43 13.42 -0.94
C LEU A 92 4.94 14.44 0.08
N ALA A 93 4.51 14.32 1.34
CA ALA A 93 5.00 15.16 2.43
C ALA A 93 6.53 15.15 2.58
N GLN A 94 7.17 14.03 2.23
CA GLN A 94 8.62 13.85 2.21
C GLN A 94 9.30 14.22 0.88
N GLY A 95 8.56 14.82 -0.07
CA GLY A 95 9.04 15.19 -1.40
C GLY A 95 8.88 14.07 -2.44
N THR A 96 9.89 13.92 -3.29
CA THR A 96 9.93 12.89 -4.34
C THR A 96 10.58 11.62 -3.81
N LEU A 97 9.94 10.48 -4.05
CA LEU A 97 10.46 9.15 -3.72
C LEU A 97 10.51 8.29 -4.98
N VAL A 98 11.69 7.77 -5.30
CA VAL A 98 11.91 6.89 -6.46
C VAL A 98 12.71 5.67 -6.02
N PHE A 99 12.29 4.49 -6.44
CA PHE A 99 13.05 3.25 -6.22
C PHE A 99 12.65 2.15 -7.20
N GLU A 100 13.57 1.22 -7.40
CA GLU A 100 13.34 0.00 -8.16
C GLU A 100 12.76 -1.10 -7.28
N TYR A 101 11.93 -1.95 -7.88
CA TYR A 101 11.39 -3.15 -7.27
C TYR A 101 11.32 -4.30 -8.29
N PRO A 102 11.45 -5.56 -7.84
CA PRO A 102 11.36 -6.71 -8.74
C PRO A 102 10.00 -6.79 -9.42
N VAL A 103 9.98 -7.26 -10.67
CA VAL A 103 8.71 -7.60 -11.35
C VAL A 103 8.00 -8.68 -10.53
N VAL A 104 6.71 -8.48 -10.27
CA VAL A 104 5.90 -9.47 -9.56
C VAL A 104 5.67 -10.68 -10.47
N GLU A 105 6.08 -11.86 -9.98
CA GLU A 105 5.78 -13.13 -10.65
C GLU A 105 4.28 -13.44 -10.51
N LEU A 106 3.61 -13.62 -11.66
CA LEU A 106 2.21 -14.02 -11.70
C LEU A 106 2.12 -15.55 -11.56
N ASP A 107 1.11 -16.01 -10.84
CA ASP A 107 0.83 -17.43 -10.70
C ASP A 107 0.04 -17.92 -11.93
N PRO A 108 0.65 -18.72 -12.83
CA PRO A 108 -0.04 -19.19 -14.03
C PRO A 108 -1.19 -20.16 -13.73
N LEU A 109 -1.28 -20.69 -12.51
CA LEU A 109 -2.35 -21.58 -12.07
C LEU A 109 -3.52 -20.83 -11.42
N ASP A 110 -3.35 -19.56 -11.06
CA ASP A 110 -4.42 -18.72 -10.52
C ASP A 110 -5.01 -17.83 -11.63
N PRO A 111 -6.26 -18.07 -12.06
CA PRO A 111 -6.90 -17.24 -13.08
C PRO A 111 -7.16 -15.79 -12.63
N TRP A 112 -6.98 -15.48 -11.35
CA TRP A 112 -7.07 -14.13 -10.79
C TRP A 112 -5.71 -13.45 -10.64
N SER A 113 -4.61 -14.17 -10.88
CA SER A 113 -3.27 -13.59 -10.83
C SER A 113 -3.05 -12.74 -12.06
N GLU A 114 -3.23 -11.43 -11.86
CA GLU A 114 -2.97 -10.42 -12.85
C GLU A 114 -2.11 -9.33 -12.23
N GLU A 115 -1.21 -8.76 -13.00
CA GLU A 115 -0.30 -7.68 -12.54
C GLU A 115 -1.08 -6.50 -11.91
N GLN A 116 -2.28 -6.22 -12.42
CA GLN A 116 -3.14 -5.16 -11.90
C GLN A 116 -3.71 -5.41 -10.51
N PHE A 117 -3.67 -6.65 -10.05
CA PHE A 117 -4.09 -7.08 -8.73
C PHE A 117 -2.89 -7.41 -7.86
N ASP A 118 -1.87 -8.08 -8.38
CA ASP A 118 -0.77 -8.63 -7.57
C ASP A 118 0.39 -7.65 -7.37
N ASP A 119 0.68 -6.81 -8.36
CA ASP A 119 1.67 -5.73 -8.23
C ASP A 119 1.03 -4.55 -7.49
N PHE A 120 1.51 -4.29 -6.27
CA PHE A 120 1.03 -3.19 -5.42
C PHE A 120 1.14 -1.83 -6.10
N PHE A 121 2.26 -1.53 -6.76
CA PHE A 121 2.51 -0.19 -7.30
C PHE A 121 1.71 0.03 -8.58
N ILE A 122 1.57 -0.99 -9.43
CA ILE A 122 0.70 -0.93 -10.60
C ILE A 122 -0.77 -0.85 -10.17
N TRP A 123 -1.18 -1.66 -9.21
CA TRP A 123 -2.51 -1.54 -8.59
C TRP A 123 -2.76 -0.14 -8.05
N LEU A 124 -1.76 0.46 -7.37
CA LEU A 124 -1.87 1.79 -6.78
C LEU A 124 -2.09 2.87 -7.84
N THR A 125 -1.34 2.84 -8.95
CA THR A 125 -1.54 3.78 -10.07
C THR A 125 -2.96 3.70 -10.64
N LYS A 126 -3.55 2.51 -10.71
CA LYS A 126 -4.93 2.31 -11.19
C LYS A 126 -5.97 2.80 -10.19
N LYS A 127 -5.76 2.55 -8.90
CA LYS A 127 -6.73 2.90 -7.84
C LYS A 127 -6.64 4.34 -7.34
N ARG A 128 -5.55 5.04 -7.66
CA ARG A 128 -5.29 6.44 -7.28
C ARG A 128 -6.46 7.39 -7.53
N HIS A 129 -7.16 7.22 -8.63
CA HIS A 129 -8.28 8.09 -9.06
C HIS A 129 -9.59 7.32 -9.27
N ASP A 130 -9.64 6.07 -8.80
CA ASP A 130 -10.81 5.21 -8.94
C ASP A 130 -11.85 5.61 -7.88
N ARG A 131 -12.95 6.21 -8.32
CA ARG A 131 -14.03 6.69 -7.44
C ARG A 131 -14.70 5.56 -6.68
N GLU A 132 -14.93 4.42 -7.33
CA GLU A 132 -15.56 3.26 -6.69
C GLU A 132 -14.67 2.72 -5.56
N PHE A 133 -13.37 2.65 -5.82
CA PHE A 133 -12.40 2.29 -4.79
C PHE A 133 -12.40 3.28 -3.62
N ILE A 134 -12.35 4.58 -3.91
CA ILE A 134 -12.34 5.64 -2.90
C ILE A 134 -13.59 5.55 -2.03
N ASP A 135 -14.78 5.45 -2.64
CA ASP A 135 -16.05 5.34 -1.93
C ASP A 135 -16.10 4.08 -1.06
N MET A 136 -15.68 2.94 -1.61
CA MET A 136 -15.68 1.67 -0.89
C MET A 136 -14.71 1.66 0.31
N TRP A 137 -13.60 2.40 0.21
CA TRP A 137 -12.55 2.49 1.25
C TRP A 137 -12.69 3.71 2.17
N THR A 138 -13.74 4.50 2.00
CA THR A 138 -14.12 5.55 2.94
C THR A 138 -14.98 4.94 4.04
N GLU A 139 -14.55 5.07 5.29
CA GLU A 139 -15.27 4.50 6.44
C GLU A 139 -16.57 5.28 6.69
N LYS A 140 -17.65 4.55 6.97
CA LYS A 140 -18.92 5.16 7.38
C LYS A 140 -18.89 5.41 8.88
N ASN A 141 -19.12 6.66 9.28
CA ASN A 141 -19.38 7.05 10.67
C ASN A 141 -20.71 6.49 11.17
#